data_AF-A0A970F5W4-F1
#
_entry.id   AF-A0A970F5W4-F1
#
_cell.length_a   1.000
_cell.length_b   1.000
_cell.length_c   1.000
_cell.angle_alpha   90.00
_cell.angle_beta   90.00
_cell.angle_gamma   90.00
#
_symmetry.space_group_name_H-M   'P 1'
#
loop_
_entity.id
_entity.type
_entity.pdbx_description
1 polymer ?
#
loop_
_entity_poly.entity_id
_entity_poly.type
_entity_poly.pdbx_seq_one_letter_code
_entity_poly.pdbx_strand_id
1 'polypeptide(L)'
;MDEKKYSRNIPTPVDKALWAISAGRCEICGKKLYIEEKNNLLVNLSQKAHIHAFSKQGPRYSESQTNPHELDNLMLLCMEDHKLIDGSPELYTADILKKQKKEFEAKVSAVIDTQRIKSSILSFRIGITEHDIIKEELSESSAVLLNNGNFFNGKYLPIQVDLPGVHHSESFFSIAKQSIKKQFNENK
;
A
#
# COMPACT_ATOMS: atom_id res chain seq x y z
N MET A 1 33.45 -29.38 0.24
CA MET A 1 32.01 -29.06 0.35
C MET A 1 31.57 -28.62 -1.03
N ASP A 2 30.74 -29.40 -1.69
CA ASP A 2 30.21 -29.03 -3.00
C ASP A 2 29.31 -27.81 -2.86
N GLU A 3 29.58 -26.74 -3.62
CA GLU A 3 28.70 -25.58 -3.69
C GLU A 3 27.32 -26.03 -4.17
N LYS A 4 26.30 -25.76 -3.36
CA LYS A 4 24.91 -26.08 -3.71
C LYS A 4 24.52 -25.24 -4.93
N LYS A 5 24.43 -25.88 -6.09
CA LYS A 5 24.16 -25.20 -7.36
C LYS A 5 22.66 -24.94 -7.49
N TYR A 6 22.23 -23.72 -7.19
CA TYR A 6 20.85 -23.30 -7.39
C TYR A 6 20.57 -23.06 -8.89
N SER A 7 19.35 -23.38 -9.34
CA SER A 7 18.85 -22.93 -10.64
C SER A 7 18.22 -21.55 -10.51
N ARG A 8 18.07 -20.79 -11.60
CA ARG A 8 17.33 -19.51 -11.57
C ARG A 8 15.84 -19.67 -11.30
N ASN A 9 15.29 -20.88 -11.47
CA ASN A 9 13.88 -21.14 -11.19
C ASN A 9 13.66 -21.16 -9.68
N ILE A 10 12.78 -20.27 -9.21
CA ILE A 10 12.31 -20.24 -7.83
C ILE A 10 11.41 -21.48 -7.61
N PRO A 11 11.64 -22.28 -6.55
CA PRO A 11 10.80 -23.43 -6.23
C PRO A 11 9.33 -23.06 -6.09
N THR A 12 8.42 -23.89 -6.61
CA THR A 12 6.98 -23.63 -6.59
C THR A 12 6.40 -23.31 -5.20
N PRO A 13 6.82 -23.96 -4.09
CA PRO A 13 6.33 -23.58 -2.76
C PRO A 13 6.73 -22.16 -2.35
N VAL A 14 7.98 -21.76 -2.64
CA VAL A 14 8.50 -20.41 -2.36
C VAL A 14 7.75 -19.37 -3.20
N ASP A 15 7.54 -19.67 -4.48
CA ASP A 15 6.79 -18.81 -5.39
C ASP A 15 5.36 -18.56 -4.89
N LYS A 16 4.64 -19.63 -4.54
CA LYS A 16 3.28 -19.53 -4.01
C LYS A 16 3.24 -18.76 -2.69
N ALA A 17 4.21 -18.97 -1.81
CA ALA A 17 4.33 -18.23 -0.56
C ALA A 17 4.54 -16.73 -0.82
N LEU A 18 5.45 -16.37 -1.73
CA LEU A 18 5.72 -14.98 -2.11
C LEU A 18 4.45 -14.29 -2.62
N TRP A 19 3.72 -14.96 -3.53
CA TRP A 19 2.43 -14.46 -4.03
C TRP A 19 1.39 -14.26 -2.92
N ALA A 20 1.29 -15.21 -1.99
CA ALA A 20 0.32 -15.17 -0.90
C ALA A 20 0.60 -14.03 0.07
N ILE A 21 1.85 -13.88 0.53
CA ILE A 21 2.24 -12.84 1.49
C ILE A 21 2.16 -11.44 0.86
N SER A 22 2.46 -11.32 -0.44
CA SER A 22 2.35 -10.05 -1.17
C SER A 22 0.91 -9.71 -1.58
N ALA A 23 -0.09 -10.55 -1.26
CA ALA A 23 -1.48 -10.41 -1.70
C ALA A 23 -1.63 -10.16 -3.22
N GLY A 24 -0.74 -10.75 -4.03
CA GLY A 24 -0.69 -10.56 -5.48
C GLY A 24 -0.47 -9.12 -5.94
N ARG A 25 0.24 -8.31 -5.14
CA ARG A 25 0.54 -6.90 -5.42
C ARG A 25 2.04 -6.65 -5.42
N CYS A 26 2.45 -5.58 -6.10
CA CYS A 26 3.82 -5.09 -6.04
C CYS A 26 4.14 -4.64 -4.61
N GLU A 27 5.22 -5.16 -4.02
CA GLU A 27 5.63 -4.82 -2.65
C GLU A 27 6.19 -3.38 -2.53
N ILE A 28 6.40 -2.67 -3.65
CA ILE A 28 6.81 -1.26 -3.67
C ILE A 28 5.60 -0.34 -3.88
N CYS A 29 4.91 -0.44 -5.02
CA CYS A 29 3.82 0.49 -5.36
C CYS A 29 2.40 -0.02 -5.04
N GLY A 30 2.23 -1.28 -4.63
CA GLY A 30 0.92 -1.87 -4.32
C GLY A 30 0.03 -2.21 -5.53
N LYS A 31 0.52 -2.01 -6.77
CA LYS A 31 -0.18 -2.35 -8.02
C LYS A 31 -0.55 -3.84 -8.06
N LYS A 32 -1.76 -4.18 -8.52
CA LYS A 32 -2.17 -5.59 -8.71
C LYS A 32 -1.35 -6.22 -9.83
N LEU A 33 -0.88 -7.44 -9.62
CA LEU A 33 0.01 -8.15 -10.55
C LEU A 33 -0.65 -9.37 -11.22
N TYR A 34 -1.90 -9.67 -10.89
CA TYR A 34 -2.63 -10.81 -11.45
C TYR A 34 -3.73 -10.41 -12.44
N ILE A 35 -3.92 -9.12 -12.69
CA ILE A 35 -4.99 -8.61 -13.55
C ILE A 35 -4.58 -7.34 -14.28
N GLU A 36 -4.96 -7.22 -15.55
CA GLU A 36 -4.93 -5.98 -16.30
C GLU A 36 -6.27 -5.28 -16.12
N GLU A 37 -6.25 -4.08 -15.50
CA GLU A 37 -7.47 -3.45 -15.02
C GLU A 37 -8.33 -2.83 -16.13
N LYS A 38 -7.77 -2.48 -17.30
CA LYS A 38 -8.53 -1.80 -18.37
C LYS A 38 -9.55 -2.74 -19.03
N ASN A 39 -9.18 -4.00 -19.22
CA ASN A 39 -9.99 -5.01 -19.88
C ASN A 39 -10.40 -6.15 -18.91
N ASN A 40 -10.03 -6.03 -17.63
CA ASN A 40 -10.30 -7.04 -16.60
C ASN A 40 -9.75 -8.44 -16.98
N LEU A 41 -8.59 -8.48 -17.63
CA LEU A 41 -7.97 -9.72 -18.11
C LEU A 41 -7.09 -10.34 -17.04
N LEU A 42 -7.30 -11.62 -16.75
CA LEU A 42 -6.44 -12.38 -15.85
C LEU A 42 -5.08 -12.62 -16.52
N VAL A 43 -4.03 -11.98 -16.01
CA VAL A 43 -2.68 -12.03 -16.57
C VAL A 43 -1.64 -11.94 -15.46
N ASN A 44 -0.50 -12.61 -15.61
CA ASN A 44 0.61 -12.50 -14.67
C ASN A 44 1.54 -11.35 -15.09
N LEU A 45 1.46 -10.22 -14.38
CA LEU A 45 2.29 -9.03 -14.55
C LEU A 45 3.46 -8.97 -13.54
N SER A 46 3.63 -10.01 -12.74
CA SER A 46 4.65 -10.03 -11.68
C SER A 46 6.05 -10.31 -12.22
N GLN A 47 7.03 -9.82 -11.48
CA GLN A 47 8.44 -10.18 -11.55
C GLN A 47 8.88 -10.61 -10.16
N LYS A 48 9.79 -11.58 -10.10
CA LYS A 48 10.34 -12.10 -8.83
C LYS A 48 11.77 -11.59 -8.72
N ALA A 49 11.93 -10.47 -8.04
CA ALA A 49 13.22 -9.81 -7.86
C ALA A 49 13.96 -10.42 -6.68
N HIS A 50 15.28 -10.52 -6.79
CA HIS A 50 16.13 -10.88 -5.66
C HIS A 50 16.65 -9.60 -5.00
N ILE A 51 16.58 -9.51 -3.67
CA ILE A 51 17.16 -8.40 -2.91
C ILE A 51 18.69 -8.47 -3.01
N HIS A 52 19.28 -9.59 -2.60
CA HIS A 52 20.66 -9.94 -2.90
C HIS A 52 20.72 -10.78 -4.17
N ALA A 53 21.55 -10.35 -5.12
CA ALA A 53 21.65 -11.00 -6.42
C ALA A 53 21.97 -12.50 -6.34
N PHE A 54 21.36 -13.25 -7.25
CA PHE A 54 21.65 -14.65 -7.50
C PHE A 54 23.09 -14.90 -7.98
N SER A 55 23.68 -13.94 -8.70
CA SER A 55 25.04 -14.02 -9.26
C SER A 55 26.01 -13.14 -8.48
N LYS A 56 27.28 -13.56 -8.39
CA LYS A 56 28.37 -12.78 -7.78
C LYS A 56 28.58 -11.41 -8.44
N GLN A 57 28.29 -11.29 -9.73
CA GLN A 57 28.38 -10.03 -10.48
C GLN A 57 27.08 -9.22 -10.48
N GLY A 58 26.02 -9.71 -9.84
CA GLY A 58 24.75 -9.02 -9.82
C GLY A 58 24.69 -7.89 -8.79
N PRO A 59 23.74 -6.95 -8.94
CA PRO A 59 23.56 -5.86 -7.98
C PRO A 59 23.33 -6.40 -6.56
N ARG A 60 23.97 -5.76 -5.56
CA ARG A 60 23.81 -6.10 -4.12
C ARG A 60 24.16 -7.54 -3.75
N TYR A 61 25.03 -8.22 -4.52
CA TYR A 61 25.53 -9.53 -4.13
C TYR A 61 26.10 -9.50 -2.69
N SER A 62 25.81 -10.55 -1.92
CA SER A 62 26.36 -10.74 -0.59
C SER A 62 26.77 -12.18 -0.41
N GLU A 63 28.00 -12.41 0.08
CA GLU A 63 28.48 -13.75 0.45
C GLU A 63 27.68 -14.34 1.62
N SER A 64 27.05 -13.49 2.43
CA SER A 64 26.16 -13.94 3.52
C SER A 64 24.85 -14.53 3.00
N GLN A 65 24.45 -14.26 1.75
CA GLN A 65 23.24 -14.83 1.17
C GLN A 65 23.54 -16.21 0.58
N THR A 66 23.30 -17.24 1.38
CA THR A 66 23.67 -18.63 1.02
C THR A 66 22.61 -19.34 0.17
N ASN A 67 21.33 -18.96 0.31
CA ASN A 67 20.24 -19.50 -0.49
C ASN A 67 19.49 -18.35 -1.21
N PRO A 68 19.65 -18.18 -2.52
CA PRO A 68 19.03 -17.07 -3.24
C PRO A 68 17.49 -17.13 -3.24
N HIS A 69 16.92 -18.34 -3.07
CA HIS A 69 15.47 -18.58 -3.05
C HIS A 69 14.86 -18.52 -1.65
N GLU A 70 15.56 -17.93 -0.69
CA GLU A 70 14.94 -17.58 0.60
C GLU A 70 13.85 -16.54 0.38
N LEU A 71 12.71 -16.73 1.04
CA LEU A 71 11.55 -15.88 0.88
C LEU A 71 11.87 -14.42 1.26
N ASP A 72 12.63 -14.23 2.34
CA ASP A 72 13.11 -12.92 2.80
C ASP A 72 14.07 -12.23 1.80
N ASN A 73 14.64 -12.98 0.86
CA ASN A 73 15.49 -12.47 -0.21
C ASN A 73 14.73 -12.20 -1.51
N LEU A 74 13.42 -12.47 -1.57
CA LEU A 74 12.61 -12.32 -2.76
C LEU A 74 11.57 -11.23 -2.60
N MET A 75 11.35 -10.47 -3.67
CA MET A 75 10.26 -9.50 -3.77
C MET A 75 9.38 -9.76 -4.99
N LEU A 76 8.07 -9.58 -4.83
CA LEU A 76 7.09 -9.58 -5.91
C LEU A 76 6.89 -8.15 -6.40
N LEU A 77 7.35 -7.85 -7.63
CA LEU A 77 7.35 -6.50 -8.18
C LEU A 77 6.63 -6.42 -9.52
N CYS A 78 6.21 -5.23 -9.92
CA CYS A 78 5.88 -4.97 -11.32
C CYS A 78 7.17 -4.79 -12.14
N MET A 79 7.04 -4.79 -13.47
CA MET A 79 8.17 -4.58 -14.38
C MET A 79 8.87 -3.23 -14.15
N GLU A 80 8.09 -2.18 -13.89
CA GLU A 80 8.58 -0.81 -13.70
C GLU A 80 9.47 -0.71 -12.45
N ASP A 81 8.95 -1.15 -11.30
CA ASP A 81 9.69 -1.13 -10.03
C ASP A 81 10.89 -2.09 -10.06
N HIS A 82 10.75 -3.27 -10.67
CA HIS A 82 11.88 -4.20 -10.81
C HIS A 82 13.03 -3.58 -11.60
N LYS A 83 12.73 -2.92 -12.72
CA LYS A 83 13.74 -2.23 -13.52
C LYS A 83 14.38 -1.06 -12.76
N LEU A 84 13.59 -0.33 -11.97
CA LEU A 84 14.06 0.79 -11.16
C LEU A 84 15.09 0.35 -10.11
N ILE A 85 14.77 -0.70 -9.33
CA ILE A 85 15.66 -1.15 -8.26
C ILE A 85 16.96 -1.77 -8.78
N ASP A 86 16.93 -2.40 -9.95
CA ASP A 86 18.12 -2.98 -10.59
C ASP A 86 18.98 -1.91 -11.27
N GLY A 87 18.36 -0.83 -11.75
CA GLY A 87 19.05 0.29 -12.39
C GLY A 87 19.70 1.28 -11.43
N SER A 88 19.34 1.27 -10.14
CA SER A 88 19.85 2.21 -9.13
C SER A 88 20.18 1.52 -7.80
N PRO A 89 21.10 0.53 -7.78
CA PRO A 89 21.39 -0.27 -6.58
C PRO A 89 21.99 0.52 -5.41
N GLU A 90 22.58 1.69 -5.68
CA GLU A 90 23.06 2.63 -4.66
C GLU A 90 21.92 3.34 -3.91
N LEU A 91 20.78 3.57 -4.56
CA LEU A 91 19.58 4.15 -3.95
C LEU A 91 18.68 3.08 -3.33
N TYR A 92 18.62 1.90 -3.96
CA TYR A 92 17.84 0.75 -3.51
C TYR A 92 18.77 -0.31 -2.96
N THR A 93 19.37 -0.04 -1.81
CA THR A 93 20.25 -0.98 -1.10
C THR A 93 19.45 -2.18 -0.58
N ALA A 94 20.14 -3.28 -0.27
CA ALA A 94 19.48 -4.47 0.28
C ALA A 94 18.68 -4.18 1.56
N ASP A 95 19.18 -3.30 2.43
CA ASP A 95 18.50 -2.94 3.67
C ASP A 95 17.23 -2.12 3.42
N ILE A 96 17.26 -1.20 2.45
CA ILE A 96 16.07 -0.43 2.04
C ILE A 96 15.00 -1.37 1.48
N LEU A 97 15.39 -2.30 0.61
CA LEU A 97 14.46 -3.28 0.02
C LEU A 97 13.87 -4.21 1.08
N LYS A 98 14.69 -4.73 2.01
CA LYS A 98 14.21 -5.54 3.14
C LYS A 98 13.23 -4.78 4.02
N LYS A 99 13.49 -3.49 4.28
CA LYS A 99 12.58 -2.63 5.03
C LYS A 99 11.25 -2.45 4.28
N GLN A 100 11.29 -2.09 3.01
CA GLN A 100 10.08 -1.91 2.18
C GLN A 100 9.24 -3.20 2.10
N LYS A 101 9.90 -4.33 1.86
CA LYS A 101 9.29 -5.67 1.92
C LYS A 101 8.54 -5.88 3.24
N LYS A 102 9.24 -5.78 4.37
CA LYS A 102 8.65 -6.00 5.69
C LYS A 102 7.48 -5.05 5.98
N GLU A 103 7.60 -3.79 5.61
CA GLU A 103 6.52 -2.81 5.78
C GLU A 103 5.28 -3.16 4.94
N PHE A 104 5.48 -3.65 3.71
CA PHE A 104 4.38 -4.07 2.85
C PHE A 104 3.70 -5.34 3.37
N GLU A 105 4.47 -6.38 3.68
CA GLU A 105 3.95 -7.65 4.18
C GLU A 105 3.24 -7.47 5.53
N ALA A 106 3.75 -6.59 6.40
CA ALA A 106 3.10 -6.22 7.65
C ALA A 106 1.76 -5.51 7.41
N LYS A 107 1.65 -4.64 6.39
CA LYS A 107 0.36 -4.03 6.02
C LYS A 107 -0.63 -5.09 5.53
N VAL A 108 -0.18 -6.06 4.72
CA VAL A 108 -1.05 -7.16 4.25
C VAL A 108 -1.53 -8.00 5.44
N SER A 109 -0.62 -8.45 6.30
CA SER A 109 -0.95 -9.21 7.51
C SER A 109 -1.88 -8.43 8.44
N ALA A 110 -1.61 -7.14 8.70
CA ALA A 110 -2.48 -6.31 9.52
C ALA A 110 -3.91 -6.21 8.97
N VAL A 111 -4.08 -6.19 7.65
CA VAL A 111 -5.41 -6.24 7.03
C VAL A 111 -6.09 -7.58 7.37
N ILE A 112 -5.41 -8.71 7.23
CA ILE A 112 -6.01 -10.05 7.36
C ILE A 112 -6.19 -10.50 8.82
N ASP A 113 -5.18 -10.31 9.65
CA ASP A 113 -5.07 -10.93 10.98
C ASP A 113 -5.73 -10.09 12.09
N THR A 114 -6.09 -8.84 11.79
CA THR A 114 -6.75 -8.00 12.80
C THR A 114 -8.18 -8.52 13.05
N GLN A 115 -8.53 -8.75 14.32
CA GLN A 115 -9.93 -8.74 14.74
C GLN A 115 -10.42 -7.31 14.61
N ARG A 116 -10.91 -6.98 13.43
CA ARG A 116 -11.21 -5.60 13.10
C ARG A 116 -12.44 -5.16 13.90
N ILE A 117 -12.35 -3.99 14.53
CA ILE A 117 -13.49 -3.37 15.23
C ILE A 117 -14.40 -2.76 14.18
N LYS A 118 -15.68 -3.17 14.18
CA LYS A 118 -16.69 -2.64 13.25
C LYS A 118 -16.74 -1.12 13.38
N SER A 119 -16.41 -0.42 12.30
CA SER A 119 -16.33 1.05 12.31
C SER A 119 -17.24 1.66 11.26
N SER A 120 -17.91 2.74 11.66
CA SER A 120 -18.54 3.70 10.74
C SER A 120 -17.59 4.89 10.57
N ILE A 121 -17.52 5.43 9.37
CA ILE A 121 -16.70 6.62 9.10
C ILE A 121 -17.63 7.83 9.08
N LEU A 122 -17.32 8.81 9.94
CA LEU A 122 -17.83 10.17 9.84
C LEU A 122 -16.68 11.05 9.35
N SER A 123 -16.78 11.57 8.13
CA SER A 123 -15.79 12.51 7.58
C SER A 123 -16.43 13.88 7.45
N PHE A 124 -15.75 14.93 7.92
CA PHE A 124 -16.18 16.31 7.72
C PHE A 124 -15.10 17.10 7.00
N ARG A 125 -15.50 17.82 5.95
CA ARG A 125 -14.59 18.63 5.13
C ARG A 125 -15.16 20.02 4.96
N ILE A 126 -14.29 21.01 5.10
CA ILE A 126 -14.65 22.42 4.95
C ILE A 126 -13.48 23.16 4.28
N GLY A 127 -13.80 23.98 3.29
CA GLY A 127 -12.84 24.92 2.71
C GLY A 127 -12.72 26.12 3.63
N ILE A 128 -11.50 26.45 4.04
CA ILE A 128 -11.21 27.64 4.85
C ILE A 128 -11.05 28.84 3.93
N THR A 129 -10.45 28.63 2.76
CA THR A 129 -10.18 29.64 1.74
C THR A 129 -10.80 29.26 0.40
N GLU A 130 -10.95 30.25 -0.49
CA GLU A 130 -11.40 30.06 -1.87
C GLU A 130 -10.45 29.20 -2.74
N HIS A 131 -9.23 28.94 -2.25
CA HIS A 131 -8.22 28.13 -2.93
C HIS A 131 -8.24 26.66 -2.50
N ASP A 132 -9.02 26.30 -1.46
CA ASP A 132 -9.05 24.95 -0.94
C ASP A 132 -9.84 24.02 -1.88
N ILE A 133 -9.16 23.02 -2.43
CA ILE A 133 -9.80 21.98 -3.25
C ILE A 133 -10.18 20.82 -2.33
N ILE A 134 -11.47 20.68 -2.04
CA ILE A 134 -12.00 19.53 -1.31
C ILE A 134 -12.20 18.39 -2.31
N LYS A 135 -11.33 17.37 -2.25
CA LYS A 135 -11.52 16.12 -2.99
C LYS A 135 -12.15 15.06 -2.10
N GLU A 136 -13.15 14.36 -2.61
CA GLU A 136 -13.71 13.19 -1.95
C GLU A 136 -12.99 11.93 -2.42
N GLU A 137 -12.13 11.38 -1.56
CA GLU A 137 -11.40 10.15 -1.84
C GLU A 137 -11.58 9.14 -0.70
N LEU A 138 -12.38 8.10 -0.94
CA LEU A 138 -12.59 6.98 0.01
C LEU A 138 -11.27 6.22 0.28
N SER A 139 -10.31 6.30 -0.64
CA SER A 139 -8.94 5.78 -0.50
C SER A 139 -8.22 6.37 0.71
N GLU A 140 -8.36 7.66 0.99
CA GLU A 140 -7.73 8.31 2.15
C GLU A 140 -8.29 7.75 3.47
N SER A 141 -9.61 7.57 3.51
CA SER A 141 -10.29 7.01 4.69
C SER A 141 -9.86 5.57 4.94
N SER A 142 -9.63 4.80 3.88
CA SER A 142 -9.15 3.42 3.96
C SER A 142 -7.75 3.34 4.58
N ALA A 143 -6.84 4.23 4.18
CA ALA A 143 -5.50 4.29 4.77
C ALA A 143 -5.54 4.65 6.27
N VAL A 144 -6.36 5.63 6.65
CA VAL A 144 -6.54 6.03 8.07
C VAL A 144 -7.09 4.88 8.91
N LEU A 145 -8.10 4.16 8.41
CA LEU A 145 -8.67 3.03 9.13
C LEU A 145 -7.65 1.91 9.34
N LEU A 146 -6.91 1.56 8.28
CA LEU A 146 -5.88 0.52 8.34
C LEU A 146 -4.78 0.87 9.35
N ASN A 147 -4.30 2.13 9.35
CA ASN A 147 -3.28 2.59 10.30
C ASN A 147 -3.75 2.55 11.76
N ASN A 148 -5.06 2.52 12.02
CA ASN A 148 -5.64 2.47 13.36
C ASN A 148 -6.23 1.09 13.71
N GLY A 149 -5.95 0.04 12.93
CA GLY A 149 -6.49 -1.31 13.16
C GLY A 149 -8.02 -1.42 13.01
N ASN A 150 -8.63 -0.45 12.33
CA ASN A 150 -10.07 -0.38 12.11
C ASN A 150 -10.44 -0.90 10.72
N PHE A 151 -11.71 -1.28 10.54
CA PHE A 151 -12.25 -1.54 9.22
C PHE A 151 -13.64 -0.96 9.02
N PHE A 152 -13.87 -0.51 7.80
CA PHE A 152 -15.16 0.00 7.40
C PHE A 152 -16.10 -1.15 7.05
N ASN A 153 -17.14 -1.31 7.86
CA ASN A 153 -18.30 -2.14 7.53
C ASN A 153 -19.63 -1.51 7.99
N GLY A 154 -19.57 -0.26 8.44
CA GLY A 154 -20.70 0.55 8.89
C GLY A 154 -21.16 1.53 7.82
N LYS A 155 -21.79 2.63 8.26
CA LYS A 155 -22.21 3.73 7.38
C LYS A 155 -21.04 4.69 7.13
N TYR A 156 -20.84 5.10 5.88
CA TYR A 156 -19.96 6.21 5.52
C TYR A 156 -20.82 7.45 5.42
N LEU A 157 -20.52 8.44 6.26
CA LEU A 157 -21.24 9.71 6.37
C LEU A 157 -20.28 10.84 6.03
N PRO A 158 -20.17 11.23 4.75
CA PRO A 158 -19.47 12.43 4.37
C PRO A 158 -20.33 13.66 4.66
N ILE A 159 -19.78 14.60 5.44
CA ILE A 159 -20.35 15.91 5.70
C ILE A 159 -19.45 16.93 5.00
N GLN A 160 -19.96 17.51 3.91
CA GLN A 160 -19.29 18.62 3.26
C GLN A 160 -19.98 19.92 3.66
N VAL A 161 -19.19 20.86 4.14
CA VAL A 161 -19.66 22.19 4.50
C VAL A 161 -19.17 23.16 3.45
N ASP A 162 -20.10 23.69 2.67
CA ASP A 162 -19.86 24.78 1.72
C ASP A 162 -20.33 26.10 2.34
N LEU A 163 -19.41 27.04 2.56
CA LEU A 163 -19.68 28.37 3.11
C LEU A 163 -19.16 29.44 2.13
N PRO A 164 -19.83 29.62 0.98
CA PRO A 164 -19.38 30.58 -0.01
C PRO A 164 -19.41 32.00 0.57
N GLY A 165 -18.28 32.70 0.50
CA GLY A 165 -18.15 34.10 0.91
C GLY A 165 -17.97 34.33 2.41
N VAL A 166 -17.90 33.27 3.23
CA VAL A 166 -17.54 33.38 4.65
C VAL A 166 -16.11 32.87 4.82
N HIS A 167 -15.15 33.77 4.73
CA HIS A 167 -13.72 33.47 4.89
C HIS A 167 -13.15 34.31 6.03
N HIS A 168 -12.28 33.71 6.85
CA HIS A 168 -11.50 34.40 7.89
C HIS A 168 -12.31 35.23 8.91
N SER A 169 -13.59 34.90 9.15
CA SER A 169 -14.42 35.55 10.16
C SER A 169 -14.53 34.70 11.44
N GLU A 170 -14.69 35.33 12.60
CA GLU A 170 -15.01 34.60 13.84
C GLU A 170 -16.32 33.81 13.71
N SER A 171 -17.25 34.28 12.88
CA SER A 171 -18.53 33.61 12.61
C SER A 171 -18.38 32.32 11.80
N PHE A 172 -17.30 32.13 11.03
CA PHE A 172 -17.07 30.96 10.19
C PHE A 172 -17.23 29.65 10.96
N PHE A 173 -16.49 29.50 12.08
CA PHE A 173 -16.52 28.28 12.88
C PHE A 173 -17.88 28.02 13.51
N SER A 174 -18.62 29.08 13.86
CA SER A 174 -19.96 28.97 14.45
C SER A 174 -20.97 28.42 13.43
N ILE A 175 -20.94 28.93 12.19
CA ILE A 175 -21.81 28.51 11.10
C ILE A 175 -21.44 27.09 10.65
N ALA A 176 -20.14 26.81 10.50
CA ALA A 176 -19.64 25.48 10.17
C ALA A 176 -20.13 24.42 11.16
N LYS A 177 -20.00 24.70 12.47
CA LYS A 177 -20.48 23.80 13.53
C LYS A 177 -21.98 23.55 13.45
N GLN A 178 -22.77 24.56 13.13
CA GLN A 178 -24.23 24.42 12.98
C GLN A 178 -24.58 23.55 11.76
N SER A 179 -23.91 23.78 10.63
CA SER A 179 -24.09 22.99 9.41
C SER A 179 -23.75 21.51 9.63
N ILE A 180 -22.61 21.21 10.26
CA ILE A 180 -22.19 19.84 10.59
C ILE A 180 -23.24 19.15 11.46
N LYS A 181 -23.72 19.81 12.52
CA LYS A 181 -24.75 19.25 13.41
C LYS A 181 -26.05 18.94 12.68
N LYS A 182 -26.49 19.83 11.80
CA LYS A 182 -27.71 19.64 11.00
C LYS A 182 -27.56 18.42 10.09
N GLN A 183 -26.51 18.38 9.27
CA GLN A 183 -26.26 17.28 8.34
C GLN A 183 -26.08 15.94 9.06
N PHE A 184 -25.40 15.92 10.21
CA PHE A 184 -25.26 14.70 11.00
C PHE A 184 -26.61 14.15 11.47
N ASN A 185 -27.49 15.01 11.97
CA ASN A 185 -28.80 14.60 12.47
C ASN A 185 -29.76 14.14 11.35
N GLU A 186 -29.66 14.72 10.16
CA GLU A 186 -30.47 14.33 8.99
C GLU A 186 -30.09 12.94 8.44
N ASN A 187 -28.84 12.52 8.64
CA ASN A 187 -28.30 11.27 8.07
C ASN A 187 -28.10 10.13 9.09
N LYS A 188 -28.54 10.32 10.34
CA LYS A 188 -28.47 9.30 11.42
C LYS A 188 -29.41 8.12 11.13
#